data_AF-A0A0G0R685-F1
#
_entry.id   AF-A0A0G0R685-F1
#
_cell.length_a   1.000
_cell.length_b   1.000
_cell.length_c   1.000
_cell.angle_alpha   90.00
_cell.angle_beta   90.00
_cell.angle_gamma   90.00
#
_symmetry.space_group_name_H-M   'P 1'
#
loop_
_entity.id
_entity.type
_entity.pdbx_description
1 polymer ?
#
loop_
_entity_poly.entity_id
_entity_poly.type
_entity_poly.pdbx_seq_one_letter_code
_entity_poly.pdbx_strand_id
1 'polypeptide(L)'
;MFQEIIQVPWVQLLIAIGLATLPVFIWMNFLFQKKDVSKKTLIKVFLFGVFSVLPLLGIQYIWLFHPEFDVYEIAQKSATDIHLGFLFTFIAVGIFEEITKFNMLRHLKWAKVEIKSINDAMRYILVIALGFAFTENILYFLDIIRTAHLGELFSAVVFRAIFTTAGHMTFSSIVAYYYAIGKFGNPILELDRWTGRQHKFLAYLQEKLGFKESNIFHIQQTLEGLYLAMGLHALFNFSLQMNKLGYALGIVILGFILVLYLGKKRTTYLVFTDEERAKPSTIGEAEEKVVIELMGMWFNEGKYNEVIEICDRLAKRDPDNKVVKLFRAKAVDQKKIKRVKRAIHLLFSEEDYDVEKEEMSLFERLKKTQEEKSSLLLSHQPAKQQSVPPVID
;
A
#
# COMPACT_ATOMS: atom_id res chain seq x y z
N MET A 1 40.14 5.01 38.11
CA MET A 1 39.50 3.68 38.01
C MET A 1 38.25 3.67 37.12
N PHE A 2 37.07 4.21 37.52
CA PHE A 2 35.87 4.12 36.67
C PHE A 2 36.00 4.84 35.32
N GLN A 3 36.58 6.04 35.31
CA GLN A 3 36.85 6.75 34.04
C GLN A 3 37.89 6.03 33.18
N GLU A 4 38.93 5.42 33.77
CA GLU A 4 39.94 4.66 33.02
C GLU A 4 39.35 3.38 32.39
N ILE A 5 38.39 2.73 33.06
CA ILE A 5 37.68 1.56 32.53
C ILE A 5 36.82 1.94 31.32
N ILE A 6 36.14 3.10 31.35
CA ILE A 6 35.31 3.59 30.23
C ILE A 6 36.16 3.96 29.00
N GLN A 7 37.43 4.30 29.18
CA GLN A 7 38.32 4.61 28.05
C GLN A 7 38.80 3.35 27.31
N VAL A 8 38.55 2.14 27.83
CA VAL A 8 38.92 0.89 27.14
C VAL A 8 37.99 0.66 25.94
N PRO A 9 38.50 0.53 24.70
CA PRO A 9 37.66 0.45 23.49
C PRO A 9 36.62 -0.68 23.51
N TRP A 10 36.98 -1.85 24.05
CA TRP A 10 36.07 -2.98 24.17
C TRP A 10 34.94 -2.72 25.18
N VAL A 11 35.21 -1.96 26.24
CA VAL A 11 34.19 -1.54 27.22
C VAL A 11 33.21 -0.57 26.57
N GLN A 12 33.70 0.41 25.80
CA GLN A 12 32.85 1.35 25.05
C GLN A 12 31.92 0.62 24.08
N LEU A 13 32.45 -0.36 23.34
CA LEU A 13 31.67 -1.20 22.43
C LEU A 13 30.58 -1.98 23.17
N LEU A 14 30.90 -2.60 24.30
CA LEU A 14 29.90 -3.32 25.11
C LEU A 14 28.81 -2.39 25.64
N ILE A 15 29.17 -1.17 26.08
CA ILE A 15 28.21 -0.15 26.50
C ILE A 15 27.30 0.25 25.33
N ALA A 16 27.86 0.56 24.16
CA ALA A 16 27.10 0.95 22.98
C ALA A 16 26.14 -0.16 22.52
N ILE A 17 26.59 -1.42 22.51
CA ILE A 17 25.73 -2.60 22.23
C ILE A 17 24.60 -2.70 23.26
N GLY A 18 24.91 -2.55 24.55
CA GLY A 18 23.91 -2.57 25.61
C GLY A 18 22.83 -1.51 25.42
N LEU A 19 23.24 -0.27 25.12
CA LEU A 19 22.33 0.86 24.86
C LEU A 19 21.50 0.66 23.59
N ALA A 20 22.11 0.20 22.50
CA ALA A 20 21.43 -0.06 21.23
C ALA A 20 20.43 -1.22 21.31
N THR A 21 20.61 -2.13 22.27
CA THR A 21 19.72 -3.27 22.52
C THR A 21 18.38 -2.84 23.13
N LEU A 22 18.35 -1.74 23.91
CA LEU A 22 17.14 -1.23 24.56
C LEU A 22 15.97 -0.94 23.59
N PRO A 23 16.16 -0.13 22.53
CA PRO A 23 15.06 0.11 21.58
C PRO A 23 14.61 -1.15 20.86
N VAL A 24 15.52 -2.09 20.57
CA VAL A 24 15.16 -3.37 19.96
C VAL A 24 14.16 -4.11 20.83
N PHE A 25 14.43 -4.26 22.13
CA PHE A 25 13.50 -4.93 23.05
C PHE A 25 12.17 -4.18 23.18
N ILE A 26 12.20 -2.86 23.32
CA ILE A 26 10.98 -2.04 23.45
C ILE A 26 10.08 -2.22 22.22
N TRP A 27 10.64 -2.06 21.01
CA TRP A 27 9.86 -2.16 19.78
C TRP A 27 9.42 -3.58 19.46
N MET A 28 10.27 -4.59 19.71
CA MET A 28 9.88 -5.98 19.53
C MET A 28 8.70 -6.35 20.44
N ASN A 29 8.73 -5.92 21.70
CA ASN A 29 7.64 -6.14 22.64
C ASN A 29 6.38 -5.32 22.30
N PHE A 30 6.52 -4.12 21.77
CA PHE A 30 5.37 -3.31 21.35
C PHE A 30 4.68 -3.89 20.11
N LEU A 31 5.45 -4.31 19.09
CA LEU A 31 4.93 -4.73 17.79
C LEU A 31 4.47 -6.20 17.74
N PHE A 32 5.11 -7.09 18.51
CA PHE A 32 4.95 -8.55 18.36
C PHE A 32 4.39 -9.25 19.60
N GLN A 33 3.44 -8.61 20.31
CA GLN A 33 2.79 -9.21 21.49
C GLN A 33 1.99 -10.49 21.17
N LYS A 34 1.54 -10.66 19.92
CA LYS A 34 0.77 -11.83 19.47
C LYS A 34 1.70 -12.92 18.93
N LYS A 35 1.48 -14.17 19.33
CA LYS A 35 2.33 -15.35 19.03
C LYS A 35 2.23 -15.86 17.59
N ASP A 36 1.89 -15.01 16.63
CA ASP A 36 1.58 -15.42 15.26
C ASP A 36 2.84 -15.83 14.47
N VAL A 37 4.04 -15.44 14.94
CA VAL A 37 5.32 -15.71 14.26
C VAL A 37 6.32 -16.33 15.23
N SER A 38 7.08 -17.33 14.76
CA SER A 38 8.10 -17.97 15.58
C SER A 38 9.22 -16.98 15.95
N LYS A 39 9.67 -17.00 17.21
CA LYS A 39 10.82 -16.18 17.66
C LYS A 39 12.08 -16.42 16.83
N LYS A 40 12.30 -17.66 16.38
CA LYS A 40 13.43 -18.03 15.52
C LYS A 40 13.37 -17.30 14.18
N THR A 41 12.19 -17.16 13.58
CA THR A 41 11.99 -16.38 12.34
C THR A 41 12.34 -14.91 12.57
N LEU A 42 11.83 -14.30 13.65
CA LEU A 42 12.10 -12.90 13.95
C LEU A 42 13.60 -12.63 14.17
N ILE A 43 14.31 -13.51 14.86
CA ILE A 43 15.76 -13.40 15.06
C ILE A 43 16.50 -13.45 13.73
N LYS A 44 16.16 -14.39 12.83
CA LYS A 44 16.79 -14.46 11.50
C LYS A 44 16.57 -13.19 10.69
N VAL A 45 15.33 -12.69 10.68
CA VAL A 45 14.96 -11.46 9.97
C VAL A 45 15.67 -10.24 10.57
N PHE A 46 15.81 -10.19 11.90
CA PHE A 46 16.57 -9.15 12.60
C PHE A 46 18.04 -9.17 12.20
N LEU A 47 18.67 -10.35 12.15
CA LEU A 47 20.07 -10.49 11.71
C LEU A 47 20.27 -10.04 10.26
N PHE A 48 19.30 -10.28 9.37
CA PHE A 48 19.32 -9.70 8.02
C PHE A 48 19.36 -8.16 8.08
N GLY A 49 18.59 -7.56 8.98
CA GLY A 49 18.68 -6.14 9.30
C GLY A 49 20.07 -5.70 9.77
N VAL A 50 20.65 -6.39 10.74
CA VAL A 50 22.00 -6.11 11.25
C VAL A 50 23.03 -6.10 10.12
N PHE A 51 22.96 -7.08 9.22
CA PHE A 51 23.88 -7.21 8.09
C PHE A 51 23.57 -6.29 6.91
N SER A 52 22.40 -5.66 6.88
CA SER A 52 22.05 -4.69 5.82
C SER A 52 22.88 -3.40 5.85
N VAL A 53 23.59 -3.15 6.95
CA VAL A 53 24.56 -2.05 7.08
C VAL A 53 25.91 -2.37 6.41
N LEU A 54 26.27 -3.66 6.26
CA LEU A 54 27.59 -4.05 5.73
C LEU A 54 27.88 -3.51 4.31
N PRO A 55 26.95 -3.54 3.34
CA PRO A 55 27.21 -2.94 2.03
C PRO A 55 27.55 -1.45 2.13
N LEU A 56 26.91 -0.72 3.06
CA LEU A 56 27.15 0.70 3.27
C LEU A 56 28.54 0.95 3.85
N LEU A 57 28.95 0.16 4.85
CA LEU A 57 30.30 0.20 5.40
C LEU A 57 31.36 -0.19 4.37
N GLY A 58 31.06 -1.17 3.50
CA GLY A 58 31.95 -1.56 2.40
C GLY A 58 32.16 -0.43 1.39
N ILE A 59 31.10 0.30 1.04
CA ILE A 59 31.21 1.49 0.18
C ILE A 59 32.07 2.58 0.86
N GLN A 60 31.82 2.86 2.14
CA GLN A 60 32.62 3.84 2.90
C GLN A 60 34.10 3.42 3.00
N TYR A 61 34.37 2.12 3.16
CA TYR A 61 35.74 1.60 3.18
C TYR A 61 36.45 1.79 1.85
N ILE A 62 35.76 1.63 0.72
CA ILE A 62 36.33 1.89 -0.62
C ILE A 62 36.77 3.35 -0.76
N TRP A 63 36.01 4.30 -0.21
CA TRP A 63 36.36 5.73 -0.26
C TRP A 63 37.67 6.07 0.46
N LEU A 64 38.12 5.25 1.42
CA LEU A 64 39.44 5.44 2.04
C LEU A 64 40.59 5.23 1.05
N PHE A 65 40.40 4.41 0.03
CA PHE A 65 41.39 4.15 -1.03
C PHE A 65 41.12 4.98 -2.29
N HIS A 66 39.85 5.32 -2.51
CA HIS A 66 39.37 6.09 -3.65
C HIS A 66 38.49 7.27 -3.20
N PRO A 67 39.09 8.34 -2.61
CA PRO A 67 38.36 9.50 -2.13
C PRO A 67 37.58 10.22 -3.24
N GLU A 68 37.99 10.08 -4.50
CA GLU A 68 37.28 10.59 -5.66
C GLU A 68 35.86 10.05 -5.83
N PHE A 69 35.52 8.95 -5.16
CA PHE A 69 34.18 8.38 -5.13
C PHE A 69 33.39 8.71 -3.86
N ASP A 70 33.96 9.49 -2.93
CA ASP A 70 33.27 9.90 -1.71
C ASP A 70 32.06 10.77 -2.06
N VAL A 71 30.87 10.17 -1.95
CA VAL A 71 29.62 10.82 -2.29
C VAL A 71 29.33 11.99 -1.36
N TYR A 72 29.81 11.98 -0.12
CA TYR A 72 29.70 13.11 0.80
C TYR A 72 30.52 14.29 0.31
N GLU A 73 31.78 14.04 -0.04
CA GLU A 73 32.68 15.09 -0.52
C GLU A 73 32.21 15.66 -1.85
N ILE A 74 31.78 14.82 -2.78
CA ILE A 74 31.20 15.23 -4.07
C ILE A 74 29.95 16.08 -3.86
N ALA A 75 29.03 15.64 -2.99
CA ALA A 75 27.79 16.37 -2.72
C ALA A 75 28.04 17.75 -2.13
N GLN A 76 28.98 17.88 -1.19
CA GLN A 76 29.33 19.16 -0.58
C GLN A 76 30.06 20.09 -1.55
N LYS A 77 31.02 19.58 -2.33
CA LYS A 77 31.77 20.39 -3.31
C LYS A 77 30.90 20.89 -4.47
N SER A 78 29.89 20.11 -4.86
CA SER A 78 29.00 20.44 -5.99
C SER A 78 27.87 21.40 -5.60
N ALA A 79 27.65 21.63 -4.30
CA ALA A 79 26.57 22.47 -3.83
C ALA A 79 26.98 23.95 -3.77
N THR A 80 26.07 24.84 -4.18
CA THR A 80 26.28 26.29 -4.11
C THR A 80 26.24 26.84 -2.68
N ASP A 81 25.67 26.09 -1.75
CA ASP A 81 25.57 26.42 -0.32
C ASP A 81 25.61 25.13 0.52
N ILE A 82 26.04 25.26 1.78
CA ILE A 82 26.19 24.14 2.71
C ILE A 82 24.88 23.39 2.97
N HIS A 83 23.74 24.09 3.00
CA HIS A 83 22.43 23.46 3.20
C HIS A 83 22.05 22.57 2.02
N LEU A 84 22.36 23.00 0.81
CA LEU A 84 22.13 22.19 -0.38
C LEU A 84 23.07 20.97 -0.40
N GLY A 85 24.31 21.12 0.08
CA GLY A 85 25.25 20.02 0.28
C GLY A 85 24.69 18.96 1.23
N PHE A 86 24.18 19.37 2.40
CA PHE A 86 23.52 18.46 3.34
C PHE A 86 22.31 17.75 2.72
N LEU A 87 21.49 18.46 1.96
CA LEU A 87 20.33 17.86 1.29
C LEU A 87 20.77 16.74 0.33
N PHE A 88 21.77 16.99 -0.52
CA PHE A 88 22.31 15.98 -1.44
C PHE A 88 22.93 14.79 -0.70
N THR A 89 23.66 15.05 0.38
CA THR A 89 24.16 14.00 1.27
C THR A 89 23.04 13.12 1.81
N PHE A 90 21.99 13.68 2.39
CA PHE A 90 20.92 12.89 2.98
C PHE A 90 20.07 12.16 1.96
N ILE A 91 19.93 12.71 0.75
CA ILE A 91 19.34 12.00 -0.39
C ILE A 91 20.19 10.77 -0.72
N ALA A 92 21.49 10.92 -0.91
CA ALA A 92 22.37 9.81 -1.26
C ALA A 92 22.35 8.72 -0.18
N VAL A 93 22.53 9.09 1.09
CA VAL A 93 22.52 8.15 2.22
C VAL A 93 21.16 7.46 2.34
N GLY A 94 20.06 8.23 2.34
CA GLY A 94 18.71 7.69 2.43
C GLY A 94 18.40 6.70 1.30
N ILE A 95 18.88 6.97 0.08
CA ILE A 95 18.77 6.04 -1.06
C ILE A 95 19.47 4.71 -0.75
N PHE A 96 20.76 4.75 -0.41
CA PHE A 96 21.51 3.52 -0.17
C PHE A 96 20.93 2.73 1.00
N GLU A 97 20.58 3.41 2.07
CA GLU A 97 20.03 2.81 3.27
C GLU A 97 18.66 2.13 3.06
N GLU A 98 17.75 2.73 2.29
CA GLU A 98 16.47 2.09 2.01
C GLU A 98 16.62 0.94 1.01
N ILE A 99 17.52 1.09 0.02
CA ILE A 99 17.82 0.03 -0.94
C ILE A 99 18.42 -1.20 -0.25
N THR A 100 19.37 -1.05 0.67
CA THR A 100 20.00 -2.20 1.34
C THR A 100 19.02 -2.95 2.24
N LYS A 101 18.22 -2.23 3.05
CA LYS A 101 17.14 -2.84 3.87
C LYS A 101 16.12 -3.56 3.00
N PHE A 102 15.65 -2.91 1.93
CA PHE A 102 14.67 -3.50 1.02
C PHE A 102 15.24 -4.74 0.29
N ASN A 103 16.52 -4.72 -0.08
CA ASN A 103 17.17 -5.89 -0.65
C ASN A 103 17.19 -7.06 0.32
N MET A 104 17.40 -6.83 1.63
CA MET A 104 17.30 -7.91 2.61
C MET A 104 15.91 -8.54 2.66
N LEU A 105 14.84 -7.73 2.56
CA LEU A 105 13.47 -8.24 2.50
C LEU A 105 13.27 -9.16 1.29
N ARG A 106 13.72 -8.73 0.11
CA ARG A 106 13.62 -9.53 -1.13
C ARG A 106 14.36 -10.87 -1.07
N HIS A 107 15.40 -10.95 -0.25
CA HIS A 107 16.26 -12.13 -0.15
C HIS A 107 16.02 -12.97 1.12
N LEU A 108 14.92 -12.73 1.85
CA LEU A 108 14.55 -13.52 3.04
C LEU A 108 14.43 -15.03 2.82
N LYS A 109 14.23 -15.47 1.58
CA LYS A 109 14.29 -16.89 1.21
C LYS A 109 15.61 -17.56 1.60
N TRP A 110 16.73 -16.82 1.63
CA TRP A 110 18.03 -17.32 2.10
C TRP A 110 18.00 -17.72 3.59
N ALA A 111 17.13 -17.10 4.38
CA ALA A 111 16.88 -17.47 5.78
C ALA A 111 15.82 -18.58 5.96
N LYS A 112 15.29 -19.13 4.87
CA LYS A 112 14.09 -20.00 4.84
C LYS A 112 12.85 -19.29 5.40
N VAL A 113 12.69 -18.01 5.07
CA VAL A 113 11.52 -17.19 5.46
C VAL A 113 10.81 -16.75 4.18
N GLU A 114 9.53 -17.08 4.09
CA GLU A 114 8.69 -16.76 2.93
C GLU A 114 7.77 -15.59 3.23
N ILE A 115 7.68 -14.66 2.29
CA ILE A 115 6.69 -13.58 2.31
C ILE A 115 5.46 -14.10 1.60
N LYS A 116 4.39 -14.39 2.35
CA LYS A 116 3.13 -14.95 1.81
C LYS A 116 2.01 -13.92 1.68
N SER A 117 2.12 -12.81 2.40
CA SER A 117 1.12 -11.73 2.41
C SER A 117 1.76 -10.34 2.51
N ILE A 118 0.97 -9.30 2.25
CA ILE A 118 1.35 -7.91 2.52
C ILE A 118 1.74 -7.72 3.98
N ASN A 119 1.00 -8.36 4.90
CA ASN A 119 1.28 -8.27 6.33
C ASN A 119 2.62 -8.91 6.68
N ASP A 120 3.02 -10.00 6.02
CA ASP A 120 4.34 -10.61 6.24
C ASP A 120 5.46 -9.69 5.75
N ALA A 121 5.29 -9.07 4.57
CA ALA A 121 6.26 -8.12 4.04
C ALA A 121 6.46 -6.94 5.00
N MET A 122 5.36 -6.35 5.49
CA MET A 122 5.36 -5.27 6.48
C MET A 122 6.00 -5.70 7.80
N ARG A 123 5.62 -6.86 8.34
CA ARG A 123 6.17 -7.38 9.60
C ARG A 123 7.67 -7.62 9.49
N TYR A 124 8.13 -8.23 8.41
CA TYR A 124 9.54 -8.57 8.28
C TYR A 124 10.41 -7.35 7.98
N ILE A 125 9.92 -6.38 7.20
CA ILE A 125 10.70 -5.15 6.98
C ILE A 125 10.82 -4.32 8.26
N LEU A 126 9.80 -4.30 9.14
CA LEU A 126 9.89 -3.64 10.45
C LEU A 126 11.06 -4.22 11.26
N VAL A 127 11.21 -5.55 11.25
CA VAL A 127 12.27 -6.25 11.97
C VAL A 127 13.64 -6.04 11.30
N ILE A 128 13.71 -6.01 9.97
CA ILE A 128 14.94 -5.67 9.22
C ILE A 128 15.38 -4.25 9.56
N ALA A 129 14.45 -3.28 9.52
CA ALA A 129 14.74 -1.89 9.85
C ALA A 129 15.19 -1.74 11.31
N LEU A 130 14.62 -2.51 12.23
CA LEU A 130 15.06 -2.55 13.63
C LEU A 130 16.49 -3.11 13.78
N GLY A 131 16.85 -4.13 12.99
CA GLY A 131 18.22 -4.65 12.93
C GLY A 131 19.22 -3.67 12.32
N PHE A 132 18.82 -2.93 11.28
CA PHE A 132 19.63 -1.85 10.72
C PHE A 132 19.87 -0.75 11.77
N ALA A 133 18.78 -0.26 12.39
CA ALA A 133 18.84 0.77 13.41
C ALA A 133 19.68 0.34 14.63
N PHE A 134 19.65 -0.94 14.98
CA PHE A 134 20.53 -1.50 16.02
C PHE A 134 22.01 -1.29 15.69
N THR A 135 22.46 -1.68 14.50
CA THR A 135 23.85 -1.51 14.08
C THR A 135 24.23 -0.03 14.01
N GLU A 136 23.37 0.81 13.43
CA GLU A 136 23.63 2.25 13.33
C GLU A 136 23.68 2.92 14.72
N ASN A 137 22.79 2.55 15.64
CA ASN A 137 22.82 3.04 17.01
C ASN A 137 24.11 2.64 17.74
N ILE A 138 24.65 1.44 17.49
CA ILE A 138 25.96 1.06 18.04
C ILE A 138 27.04 2.03 17.57
N LEU A 139 27.12 2.27 16.25
CA LEU A 139 28.12 3.16 15.66
C LEU A 139 27.96 4.60 16.19
N TYR A 140 26.73 5.08 16.29
CA TYR A 140 26.41 6.42 16.76
C TYR A 140 26.73 6.60 18.25
N PHE A 141 26.37 5.64 19.11
CA PHE A 141 26.68 5.73 20.54
C PHE A 141 28.18 5.57 20.80
N LEU A 142 28.88 4.73 20.03
CA LEU A 142 30.33 4.64 20.09
C LEU A 142 31.01 5.98 19.79
N ASP A 143 30.54 6.69 18.76
CA ASP A 143 31.07 8.00 18.41
C ASP A 143 30.88 8.99 19.57
N ILE A 144 29.65 9.12 20.08
CA ILE A 144 29.34 10.01 21.21
C ILE A 144 30.15 9.66 22.47
N ILE A 145 30.29 8.38 22.81
CA ILE A 145 31.07 7.96 23.99
C ILE A 145 32.53 8.42 23.88
N ARG A 146 33.07 8.55 22.65
CA ARG A 146 34.45 8.96 22.40
C ARG A 146 34.62 10.47 22.30
N THR A 147 33.61 11.20 21.82
CA THR A 147 33.74 12.60 21.43
C THR A 147 32.99 13.58 22.33
N ALA A 148 31.98 13.11 23.07
CA ALA A 148 31.01 13.98 23.74
C ALA A 148 30.87 13.70 25.24
N HIS A 149 30.10 14.58 25.91
CA HIS A 149 29.78 14.45 27.33
C HIS A 149 28.65 13.45 27.59
N LEU A 150 28.62 12.87 28.80
CA LEU A 150 27.61 11.87 29.19
C LEU A 150 26.15 12.36 29.07
N GLY A 151 25.90 13.66 29.24
CA GLY A 151 24.55 14.24 29.09
C GLY A 151 24.03 14.17 27.65
N GLU A 152 24.91 14.38 26.68
CA GLU A 152 24.57 14.27 25.25
C GLU A 152 24.24 12.83 24.88
N LEU A 153 24.99 11.86 25.42
CA LEU A 153 24.71 10.43 25.24
C LEU A 153 23.30 10.05 25.71
N PHE A 154 22.87 10.50 26.89
CA PHE A 154 21.52 10.20 27.37
C PHE A 154 20.44 10.75 26.42
N SER A 155 20.55 12.01 26.01
CA SER A 155 19.60 12.64 25.09
C SER A 155 19.56 11.94 23.73
N ALA A 156 20.72 11.56 23.20
CA ALA A 156 20.87 10.82 21.96
C ALA A 156 20.24 9.43 22.05
N VAL A 157 20.48 8.68 23.14
CA VAL A 157 19.89 7.35 23.35
C VAL A 157 18.37 7.44 23.37
N VAL A 158 17.78 8.37 24.13
CA VAL A 158 16.33 8.54 24.21
C VAL A 158 15.75 8.92 22.85
N PHE A 159 16.34 9.92 22.19
CA PHE A 159 15.87 10.40 20.89
C PHE A 159 15.92 9.30 19.83
N ARG A 160 17.06 8.59 19.73
CA ARG A 160 17.24 7.54 18.73
C ARG A 160 16.39 6.31 19.02
N ALA A 161 16.19 5.97 20.30
CA ALA A 161 15.36 4.83 20.67
C ALA A 161 13.90 4.99 20.26
N ILE A 162 13.37 6.21 20.33
CA ILE A 162 11.98 6.52 20.00
C ILE A 162 11.86 6.92 18.54
N PHE A 163 12.51 8.01 18.12
CA PHE A 163 12.24 8.67 16.85
C PHE A 163 13.08 8.14 15.70
N THR A 164 14.40 8.03 15.85
CA THR A 164 15.24 7.50 14.75
C THR A 164 14.89 6.05 14.42
N THR A 165 14.72 5.21 15.44
CA THR A 165 14.34 3.80 15.27
C THR A 165 12.94 3.67 14.65
N ALA A 166 11.96 4.48 15.09
CA ALA A 166 10.65 4.53 14.43
C ALA A 166 10.71 5.07 13.00
N GLY A 167 11.62 6.01 12.71
CA GLY A 167 11.89 6.54 11.38
C GLY A 167 12.29 5.44 10.41
N HIS A 168 13.35 4.67 10.72
CA HIS A 168 13.76 3.54 9.87
C HIS A 168 12.64 2.55 9.64
N MET A 169 11.93 2.15 10.71
CA MET A 169 10.78 1.27 10.60
C MET A 169 9.70 1.83 9.69
N THR A 170 9.44 3.14 9.78
CA THR A 170 8.42 3.83 9.01
C THR A 170 8.76 3.88 7.53
N PHE A 171 9.96 4.36 7.19
CA PHE A 171 10.38 4.54 5.80
C PHE A 171 10.45 3.20 5.08
N SER A 172 11.07 2.19 5.68
CA SER A 172 11.19 0.88 5.04
C SER A 172 9.84 0.16 4.93
N SER A 173 8.91 0.38 5.86
CA SER A 173 7.55 -0.14 5.78
C SER A 173 6.77 0.38 4.58
N ILE A 174 6.98 1.64 4.19
CA ILE A 174 6.36 2.19 2.98
C ILE A 174 6.81 1.39 1.76
N VAL A 175 8.12 1.17 1.59
CA VAL A 175 8.64 0.39 0.45
C VAL A 175 8.05 -1.03 0.44
N ALA A 176 8.04 -1.70 1.59
CA ALA A 176 7.55 -3.08 1.67
C ALA A 176 6.05 -3.18 1.38
N TYR A 177 5.26 -2.19 1.78
CA TYR A 177 3.83 -2.13 1.49
C TYR A 177 3.58 -2.12 -0.02
N TYR A 178 4.20 -1.18 -0.73
CA TYR A 178 4.05 -1.04 -2.17
C TYR A 178 4.67 -2.22 -2.93
N TYR A 179 5.84 -2.72 -2.51
CA TYR A 179 6.42 -3.95 -3.05
C TYR A 179 5.46 -5.13 -2.93
N ALA A 180 4.81 -5.30 -1.77
CA ALA A 180 3.89 -6.40 -1.56
C ALA A 180 2.57 -6.22 -2.32
N ILE A 181 2.09 -4.98 -2.50
CA ILE A 181 1.00 -4.70 -3.45
C ILE A 181 1.41 -5.13 -4.86
N GLY A 182 2.60 -4.76 -5.31
CA GLY A 182 3.13 -5.17 -6.62
C GLY A 182 3.22 -6.69 -6.76
N LYS A 183 3.71 -7.39 -5.73
CA LYS A 183 3.88 -8.85 -5.72
C LYS A 183 2.55 -9.60 -5.71
N PHE A 184 1.61 -9.17 -4.88
CA PHE A 184 0.39 -9.93 -4.62
C PHE A 184 -0.86 -9.36 -5.31
N GLY A 185 -0.79 -8.15 -5.86
CA GLY A 185 -1.91 -7.38 -6.41
C GLY A 185 -2.30 -7.67 -7.86
N ASN A 186 -1.93 -8.81 -8.44
CA ASN A 186 -2.44 -9.21 -9.77
C ASN A 186 -3.97 -9.13 -9.90
N PRO A 187 -4.79 -9.46 -8.87
CA PRO A 187 -6.24 -9.28 -8.96
C PRO A 187 -6.67 -7.81 -9.00
N ILE A 188 -5.86 -6.90 -8.47
CA ILE A 188 -6.10 -5.45 -8.55
C ILE A 188 -5.85 -4.96 -9.97
N LEU A 189 -4.82 -5.47 -10.65
CA LEU A 189 -4.58 -5.20 -12.08
C LEU A 189 -5.71 -5.73 -12.97
N GLU A 190 -6.16 -6.95 -12.70
CA GLU A 190 -7.32 -7.52 -13.38
C GLU A 190 -8.55 -6.64 -13.16
N LEU A 191 -8.82 -6.23 -11.90
CA LEU A 191 -9.90 -5.29 -11.62
C LEU A 191 -9.74 -3.95 -12.35
N ASP A 192 -8.55 -3.34 -12.34
CA ASP A 192 -8.27 -2.06 -13.02
C ASP A 192 -8.52 -2.16 -14.53
N ARG A 193 -8.11 -3.27 -15.19
CA ARG A 193 -8.45 -3.56 -16.59
C ARG A 193 -9.96 -3.60 -16.81
N TRP A 194 -10.68 -4.29 -15.93
CA TRP A 194 -12.13 -4.38 -15.97
C TRP A 194 -12.84 -3.05 -15.69
N THR A 195 -12.20 -2.14 -14.94
CA THR A 195 -12.69 -0.76 -14.70
C THR A 195 -12.35 0.25 -15.79
N GLY A 196 -11.60 -0.17 -16.82
CA GLY A 196 -11.13 0.73 -17.89
C GLY A 196 -10.06 1.73 -17.43
N ARG A 197 -9.48 1.55 -16.23
CA ARG A 197 -8.34 2.35 -15.78
C ARG A 197 -7.09 1.86 -16.47
N GLN A 198 -6.67 2.59 -17.50
CA GLN A 198 -5.40 2.35 -18.16
C GLN A 198 -4.27 3.10 -17.48
N HIS A 199 -3.27 2.35 -17.03
CA HIS A 199 -2.00 2.91 -16.58
C HIS A 199 -1.16 3.25 -17.82
N LYS A 200 -1.25 4.51 -18.28
CA LYS A 200 -0.57 4.98 -19.52
C LYS A 200 0.93 4.66 -19.56
N PHE A 201 1.59 4.66 -18.40
CA PHE A 201 2.99 4.31 -18.26
C PHE A 201 3.26 2.81 -18.48
N LEU A 202 2.36 1.93 -18.03
CA LEU A 202 2.44 0.48 -18.23
C LEU A 202 2.31 0.13 -19.73
N ALA A 203 1.40 0.79 -20.44
CA ALA A 203 1.22 0.60 -21.89
C ALA A 203 2.47 1.00 -22.69
N TYR A 204 3.10 2.13 -22.32
CA TYR A 204 4.34 2.59 -22.96
C TYR A 204 5.53 1.64 -22.72
N LEU A 205 5.70 1.14 -21.49
CA LEU A 205 6.78 0.18 -21.18
C LEU A 205 6.57 -1.17 -21.86
N GLN A 206 5.33 -1.61 -22.01
CA GLN A 206 4.98 -2.83 -22.73
C GLN A 206 5.36 -2.74 -24.21
N GLU A 207 5.04 -1.61 -24.86
CA GLU A 207 5.33 -1.36 -26.27
C GLU A 207 6.83 -1.38 -26.57
N LYS A 208 7.66 -0.90 -25.62
CA LYS A 208 9.11 -0.78 -25.83
C LYS A 208 9.96 -1.96 -25.35
N LEU A 209 9.53 -2.68 -24.31
CA LEU A 209 10.39 -3.66 -23.61
C LEU A 209 9.87 -5.11 -23.63
N GLY A 210 8.64 -5.36 -24.09
CA GLY A 210 8.11 -6.72 -24.23
C GLY A 210 7.96 -7.50 -22.91
N PHE A 211 8.01 -6.84 -21.75
CA PHE A 211 7.86 -7.48 -20.45
C PHE A 211 6.39 -7.83 -20.14
N LYS A 212 6.18 -8.90 -19.35
CA LYS A 212 4.86 -9.25 -18.79
C LYS A 212 4.34 -8.11 -17.90
N GLU A 213 3.12 -7.67 -18.12
CA GLU A 213 2.50 -6.53 -17.41
C GLU A 213 2.49 -6.67 -15.88
N SER A 214 2.31 -7.90 -15.37
CA SER A 214 2.41 -8.20 -13.93
C SER A 214 3.78 -7.84 -13.35
N ASN A 215 4.84 -8.03 -14.13
CA ASN A 215 6.20 -7.67 -13.72
C ASN A 215 6.39 -6.15 -13.77
N ILE A 216 5.79 -5.48 -14.76
CA ILE A 216 5.91 -4.02 -14.87
C ILE A 216 5.16 -3.33 -13.73
N PHE A 217 3.95 -3.77 -13.39
CA PHE A 217 3.21 -3.25 -12.23
C PHE A 217 3.96 -3.49 -10.92
N HIS A 218 4.51 -4.70 -10.75
CA HIS A 218 5.35 -5.01 -9.60
C HIS A 218 6.52 -4.02 -9.50
N ILE A 219 7.24 -3.79 -10.60
CA ILE A 219 8.38 -2.87 -10.65
C ILE A 219 7.92 -1.44 -10.35
N GLN A 220 6.84 -0.97 -10.99
CA GLN A 220 6.31 0.38 -10.79
C GLN A 220 5.95 0.62 -9.32
N GLN A 221 5.15 -0.25 -8.72
CA GLN A 221 4.77 -0.14 -7.31
C GLN A 221 6.02 -0.14 -6.41
N THR A 222 6.97 -1.05 -6.67
CA THR A 222 8.23 -1.09 -5.91
C THR A 222 9.00 0.23 -6.00
N LEU A 223 9.10 0.81 -7.19
CA LEU A 223 9.78 2.09 -7.42
C LEU A 223 9.04 3.26 -6.73
N GLU A 224 7.72 3.33 -6.84
CA GLU A 224 6.89 4.33 -6.15
C GLU A 224 7.13 4.29 -4.63
N GLY A 225 7.09 3.08 -4.05
CA GLY A 225 7.38 2.88 -2.63
C GLY A 225 8.80 3.30 -2.23
N LEU A 226 9.80 2.92 -3.04
CA LEU A 226 11.19 3.33 -2.84
C LEU A 226 11.34 4.85 -2.86
N TYR A 227 10.84 5.54 -3.89
CA TYR A 227 10.97 6.99 -4.01
C TYR A 227 10.35 7.72 -2.82
N LEU A 228 9.17 7.29 -2.38
CA LEU A 228 8.50 7.88 -1.22
C LEU A 228 9.29 7.67 0.07
N ALA A 229 9.81 6.46 0.30
CA ALA A 229 10.60 6.16 1.49
C ALA A 229 11.93 6.92 1.52
N MET A 230 12.67 6.92 0.40
CA MET A 230 13.95 7.63 0.26
C MET A 230 13.75 9.13 0.45
N GLY A 231 12.70 9.71 -0.12
CA GLY A 231 12.37 11.13 0.04
C GLY A 231 12.01 11.50 1.48
N LEU A 232 11.17 10.71 2.15
CA LEU A 232 10.81 10.95 3.56
C LEU A 232 11.99 10.76 4.51
N HIS A 233 12.86 9.79 4.25
CA HIS A 233 14.07 9.57 5.02
C HIS A 233 15.04 10.75 4.87
N ALA A 234 15.33 11.16 3.63
CA ALA A 234 16.17 12.32 3.37
C ALA A 234 15.61 13.60 4.03
N LEU A 235 14.28 13.80 3.93
CA LEU A 235 13.61 14.94 4.55
C LEU A 235 13.68 14.91 6.09
N PHE A 236 13.59 13.74 6.70
CA PHE A 236 13.76 13.57 8.15
C PHE A 236 15.17 13.98 8.58
N ASN A 237 16.21 13.44 7.94
CA ASN A 237 17.61 13.76 8.27
C ASN A 237 17.92 15.24 8.00
N PHE A 238 17.45 15.76 6.88
CA PHE A 238 17.58 17.18 6.56
C PHE A 238 16.88 18.08 7.58
N SER A 239 15.68 17.71 8.04
CA SER A 239 14.96 18.45 9.08
C SER A 239 15.72 18.48 10.40
N LEU A 240 16.36 17.38 10.80
CA LEU A 240 17.22 17.35 11.98
C LEU A 240 18.45 18.25 11.81
N GLN A 241 19.12 18.19 10.66
CA GLN A 241 20.28 19.02 10.35
C GLN A 241 19.95 20.52 10.38
N MET A 242 18.75 20.90 9.93
CA MET A 242 18.28 22.29 9.92
C MET A 242 17.72 22.74 11.29
N ASN A 243 17.90 21.93 12.34
CA ASN A 243 17.33 22.15 13.68
C ASN A 243 15.80 22.37 13.65
N LYS A 244 15.12 21.72 12.71
CA LYS A 244 13.66 21.77 12.52
C LYS A 244 13.00 20.55 13.14
N LEU A 245 13.21 20.39 14.46
CA LEU A 245 12.76 19.21 15.22
C LEU A 245 11.28 18.90 15.00
N GLY A 246 10.39 19.90 15.03
CA GLY A 246 8.95 19.70 14.84
C GLY A 246 8.59 19.02 13.51
N TYR A 247 9.30 19.32 12.42
CA TYR A 247 9.09 18.68 11.12
C TYR A 247 9.58 17.23 11.14
N ALA A 248 10.77 16.97 11.68
CA ALA A 248 11.31 15.61 11.82
C ALA A 248 10.37 14.71 12.65
N LEU A 249 9.87 15.22 13.77
CA LEU A 249 8.92 14.50 14.62
C LEU A 249 7.59 14.26 13.90
N GLY A 250 7.06 15.28 13.19
CA GLY A 250 5.82 15.17 12.43
C GLY A 250 5.90 14.07 11.36
N ILE A 251 7.01 14.00 10.62
CA ILE A 251 7.25 12.97 9.59
C ILE A 251 7.20 11.56 10.21
N VAL A 252 7.92 11.34 11.32
CA VAL A 252 7.98 10.02 11.97
C VAL A 252 6.65 9.66 12.61
N ILE A 253 6.00 10.58 13.33
CA ILE A 253 4.73 10.28 14.03
C ILE A 253 3.62 9.98 13.03
N LEU A 254 3.42 10.84 12.04
CA LEU A 254 2.38 10.64 11.02
C LEU A 254 2.68 9.41 10.16
N GLY A 255 3.94 9.22 9.78
CA GLY A 255 4.35 8.05 9.02
C GLY A 255 4.18 6.74 9.80
N PHE A 256 4.50 6.73 11.10
CA PHE A 256 4.33 5.54 11.93
C PHE A 256 2.85 5.21 12.14
N ILE A 257 2.00 6.23 12.35
CA ILE A 257 0.53 6.06 12.37
C ILE A 257 0.03 5.45 11.05
N LEU A 258 0.53 5.94 9.92
CA LEU A 258 0.22 5.39 8.60
C LEU A 258 0.63 3.92 8.51
N VAL A 259 1.84 3.55 8.94
CA VAL A 259 2.30 2.16 8.94
C VAL A 259 1.44 1.26 9.80
N LEU A 260 1.05 1.70 11.01
CA LEU A 260 0.13 0.95 11.87
C LEU A 260 -1.25 0.80 11.24
N TYR A 261 -1.74 1.83 10.55
CA TYR A 261 -2.99 1.77 9.79
C TYR A 261 -2.90 0.77 8.63
N LEU A 262 -1.84 0.84 7.82
CA LEU A 262 -1.60 -0.06 6.69
C LEU A 262 -1.46 -1.52 7.14
N GLY A 263 -0.76 -1.77 8.27
CA GLY A 263 -0.61 -3.11 8.84
C GLY A 263 -1.90 -3.69 9.45
N LYS A 264 -2.87 -2.83 9.83
CA LYS A 264 -4.20 -3.26 10.29
C LYS A 264 -5.20 -3.43 9.14
N LYS A 265 -4.97 -2.76 8.01
CA LYS A 265 -5.83 -2.85 6.83
C LYS A 265 -5.85 -4.31 6.36
N ARG A 266 -7.02 -4.95 6.45
CA ARG A 266 -7.26 -6.29 5.89
C ARG A 266 -7.32 -6.20 4.36
N THR A 267 -6.18 -5.94 3.73
CA THR A 267 -6.02 -5.98 2.27
C THR A 267 -6.14 -7.42 1.73
N THR A 268 -6.29 -8.40 2.64
CA THR A 268 -6.53 -9.83 2.41
C THR A 268 -7.68 -10.14 1.45
N TYR A 269 -8.65 -9.25 1.25
CA TYR A 269 -9.82 -9.54 0.42
C TYR A 269 -9.63 -9.28 -1.09
N LEU A 270 -8.54 -8.63 -1.51
CA LEU A 270 -8.28 -8.29 -2.93
C LEU A 270 -6.93 -8.82 -3.44
N VAL A 271 -6.21 -9.54 -2.59
CA VAL A 271 -4.80 -9.86 -2.78
C VAL A 271 -4.61 -11.31 -2.36
N PHE A 272 -4.67 -12.23 -3.31
CA PHE A 272 -4.50 -13.66 -3.07
C PHE A 272 -3.06 -13.98 -2.71
N THR A 273 -2.88 -14.72 -1.62
CA THR A 273 -1.60 -15.35 -1.24
C THR A 273 -1.18 -16.39 -2.29
N ASP A 274 0.11 -16.75 -2.30
CA ASP A 274 0.63 -17.78 -3.22
C ASP A 274 -0.08 -19.14 -3.03
N GLU A 275 -0.50 -19.46 -1.80
CA GLU A 275 -1.26 -20.68 -1.46
C GLU A 275 -2.72 -20.63 -1.96
N GLU A 276 -3.34 -19.45 -1.96
CA GLU A 276 -4.72 -19.27 -2.47
C GLU A 276 -4.76 -19.32 -3.99
N ARG A 277 -3.74 -18.80 -4.70
CA ARG A 277 -3.62 -18.91 -6.16
C ARG A 277 -3.40 -20.34 -6.63
N ALA A 278 -2.78 -21.18 -5.80
CA ALA A 278 -2.49 -22.58 -6.14
C ALA A 278 -3.71 -23.50 -6.02
N LYS A 279 -4.83 -23.02 -5.44
CA LYS A 279 -6.07 -23.80 -5.37
C LYS A 279 -6.87 -23.60 -6.66
N PRO A 280 -7.13 -24.67 -7.45
CA PRO A 280 -7.98 -24.55 -8.62
C PRO A 280 -9.39 -24.10 -8.21
N SER A 281 -9.96 -23.17 -8.98
CA SER A 281 -11.34 -22.74 -8.81
C SER A 281 -12.27 -23.95 -8.90
N THR A 282 -13.18 -24.10 -7.93
CA THR A 282 -14.28 -25.07 -8.01
C THR A 282 -15.45 -24.55 -8.85
N ILE A 283 -15.38 -23.30 -9.29
CA ILE A 283 -16.37 -22.61 -10.12
C ILE A 283 -15.97 -22.81 -11.58
N GLY A 284 -16.89 -23.24 -12.43
CA GLY A 284 -16.61 -23.44 -13.86
C GLY A 284 -16.34 -22.10 -14.57
N GLU A 285 -15.56 -22.11 -15.65
CA GLU A 285 -15.15 -20.89 -16.39
C GLU A 285 -16.33 -19.98 -16.81
N ALA A 286 -17.52 -20.55 -17.03
CA ALA A 286 -18.72 -19.80 -17.37
C ALA A 286 -19.29 -19.00 -16.19
N GLU A 287 -19.19 -19.55 -14.97
CA GLU A 287 -19.70 -18.95 -13.74
C GLU A 287 -18.74 -17.87 -13.22
N GLU A 288 -17.43 -18.07 -13.44
CA GLU A 288 -16.40 -17.06 -13.17
C GLU A 288 -16.64 -15.78 -13.99
N LYS A 289 -16.92 -15.92 -15.30
CA LYS A 289 -17.25 -14.78 -16.17
C LYS A 289 -18.46 -14.00 -15.68
N VAL A 290 -19.50 -14.69 -15.20
CA VAL A 290 -20.72 -14.05 -14.68
C VAL A 290 -20.45 -13.29 -13.37
N VAL A 291 -19.63 -13.83 -12.48
CA VAL A 291 -19.24 -13.13 -11.24
C VAL A 291 -18.41 -11.90 -11.56
N ILE A 292 -17.53 -11.96 -12.55
CA ILE A 292 -16.72 -10.81 -12.97
C ILE A 292 -17.58 -9.74 -13.66
N GLU A 293 -18.55 -10.13 -14.49
CA GLU A 293 -19.52 -9.21 -15.10
C GLU A 293 -20.36 -8.49 -14.02
N LEU A 294 -20.84 -9.23 -13.02
CA LEU A 294 -21.51 -8.71 -11.83
C LEU A 294 -20.66 -7.70 -11.06
N MET A 295 -19.35 -7.97 -10.91
CA MET A 295 -18.41 -7.05 -10.28
C MET A 295 -18.24 -5.76 -11.09
N GLY A 296 -18.16 -5.85 -12.43
CA GLY A 296 -18.06 -4.69 -13.31
C GLY A 296 -19.27 -3.76 -13.20
N MET A 297 -20.48 -4.31 -13.31
CA MET A 297 -21.73 -3.56 -13.13
C MET A 297 -21.84 -2.91 -11.74
N TRP A 298 -21.32 -3.58 -10.71
CA TRP A 298 -21.35 -3.09 -9.35
C TRP A 298 -20.35 -1.96 -9.10
N PHE A 299 -19.07 -2.17 -9.40
CA PHE A 299 -17.99 -1.25 -9.03
C PHE A 299 -17.82 -0.08 -10.00
N ASN A 300 -18.08 -0.27 -11.30
CA ASN A 300 -17.82 0.75 -12.31
C ASN A 300 -19.05 1.58 -12.65
N GLU A 301 -20.18 0.91 -12.81
CA GLU A 301 -21.38 1.52 -13.38
C GLU A 301 -22.38 1.97 -12.28
N GLY A 302 -22.14 1.55 -11.02
CA GLY A 302 -23.05 1.84 -9.91
C GLY A 302 -24.45 1.26 -10.12
N LYS A 303 -24.58 0.23 -10.96
CA LYS A 303 -25.84 -0.42 -11.35
C LYS A 303 -26.23 -1.51 -10.36
N TYR A 304 -26.39 -1.10 -9.10
CA TYR A 304 -26.72 -2.03 -8.00
C TYR A 304 -28.02 -2.82 -8.24
N ASN A 305 -28.98 -2.26 -8.99
CA ASN A 305 -30.23 -2.94 -9.35
C ASN A 305 -30.00 -4.15 -10.27
N GLU A 306 -29.16 -3.99 -11.30
CA GLU A 306 -28.85 -5.04 -12.27
C GLU A 306 -28.05 -6.18 -11.59
N VAL A 307 -27.16 -5.81 -10.66
CA VAL A 307 -26.41 -6.77 -9.82
C VAL A 307 -27.35 -7.60 -8.96
N ILE A 308 -28.34 -6.97 -8.31
CA ILE A 308 -29.35 -7.68 -7.50
C ILE A 308 -30.19 -8.62 -8.38
N GLU A 309 -30.63 -8.15 -9.55
CA GLU A 309 -31.46 -8.94 -10.47
C GLU A 309 -30.71 -10.17 -11.02
N ILE A 310 -29.44 -10.02 -11.36
CA ILE A 310 -28.60 -11.16 -11.78
C ILE A 310 -28.36 -12.10 -10.60
N CYS A 311 -28.09 -11.57 -9.39
CA CYS A 311 -27.97 -12.43 -8.21
C CYS A 311 -29.27 -13.19 -7.91
N ASP A 312 -30.44 -12.57 -8.08
CA ASP A 312 -31.75 -13.22 -7.92
C ASP A 312 -31.98 -14.30 -8.98
N ARG A 313 -31.53 -14.09 -10.23
CA ARG A 313 -31.58 -15.11 -11.29
C ARG A 313 -30.63 -16.28 -11.02
N LEU A 314 -29.43 -16.02 -10.52
CA LEU A 314 -28.45 -17.06 -10.17
C LEU A 314 -28.90 -17.85 -8.93
N ALA A 315 -29.48 -17.19 -7.94
CA ALA A 315 -30.05 -17.83 -6.75
C ALA A 315 -31.25 -18.74 -7.07
N LYS A 316 -31.96 -18.51 -8.18
CA LYS A 316 -32.99 -19.45 -8.66
C LYS A 316 -32.41 -20.75 -9.22
N ARG A 317 -31.16 -20.73 -9.70
CA ARG A 317 -30.47 -21.91 -10.24
C ARG A 317 -29.67 -22.66 -9.18
N ASP A 318 -29.03 -21.92 -8.28
CA ASP A 318 -28.28 -22.45 -7.14
C ASP A 318 -28.63 -21.64 -5.87
N PRO A 319 -29.70 -22.04 -5.15
CA PRO A 319 -30.20 -21.32 -3.99
C PRO A 319 -29.23 -21.27 -2.80
N ASP A 320 -28.19 -22.11 -2.77
CA ASP A 320 -27.24 -22.20 -1.65
C ASP A 320 -25.87 -21.59 -1.92
N ASN A 321 -25.71 -20.96 -3.08
CA ASN A 321 -24.49 -20.28 -3.47
C ASN A 321 -24.14 -19.11 -2.54
N LYS A 322 -23.14 -19.32 -1.68
CA LYS A 322 -22.71 -18.34 -0.66
C LYS A 322 -22.14 -17.06 -1.27
N VAL A 323 -21.54 -17.13 -2.47
CA VAL A 323 -20.97 -15.97 -3.17
C VAL A 323 -22.09 -15.08 -3.69
N VAL A 324 -23.09 -15.65 -4.36
CA VAL A 324 -24.27 -14.93 -4.88
C VAL A 324 -25.06 -14.27 -3.73
N LYS A 325 -25.28 -14.99 -2.62
CA LYS A 325 -25.93 -14.43 -1.41
C LYS A 325 -25.17 -13.22 -0.84
N LEU A 326 -23.83 -13.30 -0.78
CA LEU A 326 -22.98 -12.23 -0.27
C LEU A 326 -22.96 -10.99 -1.19
N PHE A 327 -22.82 -11.21 -2.49
CA PHE A 327 -22.88 -10.15 -3.51
C PHE A 327 -24.20 -9.39 -3.46
N ARG A 328 -25.32 -10.13 -3.43
CA ARG A 328 -26.66 -9.57 -3.29
C ARG A 328 -26.82 -8.74 -2.03
N ALA A 329 -26.43 -9.29 -0.87
CA ALA A 329 -26.58 -8.60 0.42
C ALA A 329 -25.82 -7.26 0.43
N LYS A 330 -24.57 -7.25 -0.05
CA LYS A 330 -23.78 -6.02 -0.11
C LYS A 330 -24.27 -5.02 -1.17
N ALA A 331 -24.77 -5.47 -2.31
CA ALA A 331 -25.36 -4.58 -3.32
C ALA A 331 -26.64 -3.90 -2.79
N VAL A 332 -27.47 -4.63 -2.04
CA VAL A 332 -28.66 -4.10 -1.35
C VAL A 332 -28.29 -3.06 -0.30
N ASP A 333 -27.27 -3.32 0.53
CA ASP A 333 -26.84 -2.38 1.57
C ASP A 333 -26.31 -1.07 0.99
N GLN A 334 -25.51 -1.13 -0.08
CA GLN A 334 -25.04 0.08 -0.77
C GLN A 334 -26.20 0.89 -1.39
N LYS A 335 -27.19 0.21 -1.99
CA LYS A 335 -28.41 0.86 -2.50
C LYS A 335 -29.18 1.57 -1.37
N LYS A 336 -29.31 0.93 -0.19
CA LYS A 336 -29.96 1.54 0.99
C LYS A 336 -29.20 2.78 1.48
N ILE A 337 -27.88 2.72 1.60
CA ILE A 337 -27.05 3.85 2.02
C ILE A 337 -27.15 5.01 1.02
N LYS A 338 -27.13 4.72 -0.29
CA LYS A 338 -27.29 5.74 -1.34
C LYS A 338 -28.69 6.38 -1.28
N ARG A 339 -29.74 5.60 -1.02
CA ARG A 339 -31.11 6.10 -0.78
C ARG A 339 -31.18 6.99 0.45
N VAL A 340 -30.59 6.59 1.58
CA VAL A 340 -30.58 7.41 2.82
C VAL A 340 -29.82 8.71 2.60
N LYS A 341 -28.64 8.67 1.97
CA LYS A 341 -27.86 9.88 1.65
C LYS A 341 -28.63 10.82 0.73
N ARG A 342 -29.36 10.29 -0.26
CA ARG A 342 -30.16 11.08 -1.20
C ARG A 342 -31.44 11.62 -0.54
N ALA A 343 -32.09 10.84 0.32
CA ALA A 343 -33.25 11.29 1.12
C ALA A 343 -32.87 12.39 2.12
N ILE A 344 -31.70 12.28 2.76
CA ILE A 344 -31.14 13.35 3.59
C ILE A 344 -30.86 14.59 2.73
N HIS A 345 -30.25 14.43 1.55
CA HIS A 345 -29.99 15.55 0.65
C HIS A 345 -31.28 16.24 0.17
N LEU A 346 -32.33 15.45 -0.13
CA LEU A 346 -33.66 15.92 -0.55
C LEU A 346 -34.43 16.61 0.58
N LEU A 347 -34.27 16.16 1.84
CA LEU A 347 -34.81 16.87 3.02
C LEU A 347 -34.21 18.29 3.18
N PHE A 348 -33.09 18.57 2.53
CA PHE A 348 -32.40 19.86 2.54
C PHE A 348 -32.37 20.55 1.16
N SER A 349 -33.16 20.11 0.17
CA SER A 349 -33.25 20.74 -1.16
C SER A 349 -34.73 20.96 -1.56
N GLU A 350 -35.07 22.14 -2.07
CA GLU A 350 -36.46 22.55 -2.41
C GLU A 350 -37.02 21.95 -3.72
N GLU A 351 -36.41 20.93 -4.32
CA GLU A 351 -36.86 20.36 -5.61
C GLU A 351 -37.73 19.10 -5.44
N ASP A 352 -38.95 19.14 -6.00
CA ASP A 352 -39.85 17.99 -6.14
C ASP A 352 -39.31 17.01 -7.20
N TYR A 353 -38.92 15.81 -6.76
CA TYR A 353 -38.37 14.76 -7.62
C TYR A 353 -39.33 13.58 -7.77
N ASP A 354 -39.60 13.19 -9.03
CA ASP A 354 -40.52 12.10 -9.39
C ASP A 354 -39.85 10.72 -9.23
N VAL A 355 -40.21 10.03 -8.14
CA VAL A 355 -39.60 8.77 -7.67
C VAL A 355 -39.87 7.60 -8.62
N GLU A 356 -40.97 7.62 -9.38
CA GLU A 356 -41.41 6.48 -10.20
C GLU A 356 -40.50 6.20 -11.42
N LYS A 357 -39.83 7.22 -11.97
CA LYS A 357 -38.96 7.06 -13.15
C LYS A 357 -37.67 6.29 -12.88
N GLU A 358 -37.19 6.27 -11.63
CA GLU A 358 -35.93 5.58 -11.26
C GLU A 358 -36.14 4.11 -10.87
N GLU A 359 -37.40 3.68 -10.65
CA GLU A 359 -37.71 2.31 -10.24
C GLU A 359 -37.71 1.29 -11.39
N MET A 360 -37.92 1.72 -12.65
CA MET A 360 -37.98 0.78 -13.77
C MET A 360 -36.62 0.18 -14.11
N SER A 361 -36.53 -1.15 -14.11
CA SER A 361 -35.37 -1.86 -14.64
C SER A 361 -35.18 -1.57 -16.14
N LEU A 362 -33.98 -1.76 -16.68
CA LEU A 362 -33.69 -1.54 -18.11
C LEU A 362 -34.62 -2.39 -18.99
N PHE A 363 -35.02 -3.58 -18.51
CA PHE A 363 -36.01 -4.44 -19.15
C PHE A 363 -37.45 -3.90 -19.08
N GLU A 364 -37.87 -3.32 -17.96
CA GLU A 364 -39.18 -2.66 -17.85
C GLU A 364 -39.28 -1.42 -18.73
N ARG A 365 -38.19 -0.65 -18.84
CA ARG A 365 -38.09 0.47 -19.78
C ARG A 365 -38.23 -0.02 -21.22
N LEU A 366 -37.50 -1.07 -21.60
CA LEU A 366 -37.58 -1.65 -22.94
C LEU A 366 -38.98 -2.21 -23.24
N LYS A 367 -39.62 -2.88 -22.26
CA LYS A 367 -40.97 -3.43 -22.39
C LYS A 367 -42.01 -2.32 -22.55
N LYS A 368 -41.92 -1.26 -21.74
CA LYS A 368 -42.82 -0.10 -21.82
C LYS A 368 -42.65 0.66 -23.15
N THR A 369 -41.41 0.83 -23.62
CA THR A 369 -41.14 1.42 -24.94
C THR A 369 -41.64 0.53 -26.09
N GLN A 370 -41.63 -0.80 -25.94
CA GLN A 370 -42.24 -1.72 -26.92
C GLN A 370 -43.78 -1.70 -26.89
N GLU A 371 -44.38 -1.58 -25.71
CA GLU A 371 -45.83 -1.42 -25.52
C GLU A 371 -46.32 -0.08 -26.09
N GLU A 372 -45.59 1.00 -25.86
CA GLU A 372 -45.85 2.34 -26.43
C GLU A 372 -45.68 2.37 -27.96
N LYS A 373 -44.68 1.68 -28.51
CA LYS A 373 -44.55 1.52 -29.98
C LYS A 373 -45.70 0.71 -30.58
N SER A 374 -46.18 -0.31 -29.87
CA SER A 374 -47.27 -1.17 -30.35
C SER A 374 -48.63 -0.47 -30.28
N SER A 375 -48.87 0.36 -29.27
CA SER A 375 -50.10 1.17 -29.16
C SER A 375 -50.16 2.29 -30.20
N LEU A 376 -49.02 2.91 -30.52
CA LEU A 376 -48.91 3.87 -31.63
C LEU A 376 -49.20 3.23 -33.00
N LEU A 377 -48.73 2.01 -33.25
CA LEU A 377 -49.01 1.26 -34.48
C LEU A 377 -50.50 0.85 -34.61
N LEU A 378 -51.17 0.56 -33.50
CA LEU A 378 -52.61 0.26 -33.47
C LEU A 378 -53.48 1.51 -33.68
N SER A 379 -52.98 2.70 -33.33
CA SER A 379 -53.67 3.99 -33.54
C SER A 379 -53.60 4.53 -34.98
N HIS A 380 -52.88 3.85 -35.88
CA HIS A 380 -52.70 4.23 -37.29
C HIS A 380 -53.30 3.21 -38.28
N GLN A 381 -54.42 2.56 -37.93
CA GLN A 381 -55.27 1.93 -38.95
C GLN A 381 -56.21 2.98 -39.57
N PRO A 382 -56.27 3.12 -40.91
CA PRO A 382 -57.12 4.12 -41.56
C PRO A 382 -58.60 3.78 -41.36
N ALA A 383 -59.38 4.77 -40.96
CA ALA A 383 -60.82 4.66 -40.77
C ALA A 383 -61.50 4.22 -42.08
N LYS A 384 -62.30 3.14 -42.02
CA LYS A 384 -63.19 2.73 -43.11
C LYS A 384 -64.16 3.88 -43.43
N GLN A 385 -64.17 4.33 -44.68
CA GLN A 385 -65.21 5.19 -45.24
C GLN A 385 -66.59 4.57 -44.96
N GLN A 386 -67.40 5.26 -44.15
CA GLN A 386 -68.83 5.00 -44.03
C GLN A 386 -69.58 5.83 -45.08
N SER A 387 -70.50 5.13 -45.73
CA SER A 387 -71.42 5.53 -46.79
C SER A 387 -72.25 6.78 -46.49
N VAL A 388 -72.32 7.68 -47.47
CA VAL A 388 -73.27 8.81 -47.55
C VAL A 388 -74.64 8.26 -47.99
N PRO A 389 -75.77 8.61 -47.33
CA PRO A 389 -77.11 8.26 -47.82
C PRO A 389 -77.60 9.25 -48.90
N PRO A 390 -78.53 8.86 -49.78
CA PRO A 390 -79.03 9.75 -50.82
C PRO A 390 -80.04 10.74 -50.23
N VAL A 391 -79.96 12.00 -50.64
CA VAL A 391 -81.05 12.96 -50.46
C VAL A 391 -81.59 13.31 -51.85
N ILE A 392 -82.89 13.13 -51.96
CA ILE A 392 -83.78 13.41 -53.09
C ILE A 392 -84.15 14.90 -53.05
N ASP A 393 -84.27 15.46 -54.26
CA ASP A 393 -84.71 16.81 -54.69
C ASP A 393 -83.77 18.00 -54.47
#